data_AF-A0A6G3TAW0-F1
#
_entry.id   AF-A0A6G3TAW0-F1
#
_cell.length_a   1.000
_cell.length_b   1.000
_cell.length_c   1.000
_cell.angle_alpha   90.00
_cell.angle_beta   90.00
_cell.angle_gamma   90.00
#
_symmetry.space_group_name_H-M   'P 1'
#
loop_
_entity.id
_entity.type
_entity.pdbx_description
1 polymer ?
#
loop_
_entity_poly.entity_id
_entity_poly.type
_entity_poly.pdbx_seq_one_letter_code
_entity_poly.pdbx_strand_id
1 'polypeptide(L)'
;AHGRLDGLAALVAAGGSAPALVTAAVVHGELLALRPFTSDNGLVARAAERIVLVGSGLDPKSVCPAEVGHAELGRAAYLAALDGYVSGTPEGMAAWIAHCGKAVALGARESTAVCEALQRGAA
;
A
#
# COMPACT_ATOMS: atom_id res chain seq x y z
N ALA A 1 4.14 -20.50 7.94
CA ALA A 1 4.26 -19.37 7.00
C ALA A 1 3.46 -19.62 5.71
N HIS A 2 3.71 -20.72 4.98
CA HIS A 2 3.01 -21.05 3.73
C HIS A 2 1.48 -20.90 3.78
N GLY A 3 0.78 -21.56 4.72
CA GLY A 3 -0.69 -21.50 4.76
C GLY A 3 -1.32 -20.10 4.94
N ARG A 4 -0.63 -19.16 5.60
CA ARG A 4 -1.13 -17.76 5.70
C ARG A 4 -0.91 -17.00 4.40
N LEU A 5 0.22 -17.22 3.73
CA LEU A 5 0.49 -16.61 2.43
C LEU A 5 -0.46 -17.17 1.36
N ASP A 6 -0.71 -18.48 1.38
CA ASP A 6 -1.68 -19.14 0.50
C ASP A 6 -3.10 -18.62 0.75
N GLY A 7 -3.48 -18.43 2.03
CA GLY A 7 -4.76 -17.82 2.39
C GLY A 7 -4.91 -16.38 1.89
N LEU A 8 -3.86 -15.56 2.01
CA LEU A 8 -3.84 -14.20 1.46
C LEU A 8 -3.98 -14.21 -0.06
N ALA A 9 -3.24 -15.09 -0.74
CA ALA A 9 -3.32 -15.23 -2.19
C ALA A 9 -4.72 -15.64 -2.64
N ALA A 10 -5.34 -16.61 -1.96
CA ALA A 10 -6.70 -17.04 -2.24
C ALA A 10 -7.74 -15.92 -2.02
N LEU A 11 -7.59 -15.13 -0.95
CA LEU A 11 -8.45 -13.98 -0.67
C LEU A 11 -8.36 -12.93 -1.80
N VAL A 12 -7.15 -12.59 -2.25
CA VAL A 12 -6.95 -11.63 -3.33
C VAL A 12 -7.49 -12.16 -4.66
N ALA A 13 -7.24 -13.43 -4.97
CA ALA A 13 -7.68 -14.06 -6.22
C ALA A 13 -9.20 -14.25 -6.30
N ALA A 14 -9.86 -14.55 -5.19
CA ALA A 14 -11.32 -14.65 -5.13
C ALA A 14 -12.02 -13.30 -5.37
N GLY A 15 -11.32 -12.19 -5.10
CA GLY A 15 -11.89 -10.86 -5.14
C GLY A 15 -12.91 -10.63 -4.01
N GLY A 16 -13.51 -9.45 -3.99
CA GLY A 16 -14.50 -9.09 -2.98
C GLY A 16 -15.08 -7.71 -3.19
N SER A 17 -16.00 -7.32 -2.30
CA SER A 17 -16.63 -5.99 -2.29
C SER A 17 -15.83 -4.94 -1.51
N ALA A 18 -14.71 -5.32 -0.90
CA ALA A 18 -13.85 -4.41 -0.18
C ALA A 18 -13.27 -3.36 -1.14
N PRO A 19 -13.20 -2.07 -0.74
CA PRO A 19 -12.58 -1.03 -1.56
C PRO A 19 -11.14 -1.38 -1.90
N ALA A 20 -10.71 -1.06 -3.13
CA ALA A 20 -9.36 -1.29 -3.64
C ALA A 20 -8.25 -0.89 -2.65
N LEU A 21 -8.36 0.31 -2.05
CA LEU A 21 -7.41 0.82 -1.07
C LEU A 21 -7.33 -0.06 0.19
N VAL A 22 -8.47 -0.59 0.65
CA VAL A 22 -8.53 -1.46 1.83
C VAL A 22 -7.82 -2.79 1.53
N THR A 23 -8.13 -3.39 0.38
CA THR A 23 -7.47 -4.64 -0.06
C THR A 23 -5.96 -4.45 -0.21
N ALA A 24 -5.51 -3.34 -0.81
CA ALA A 24 -4.09 -3.02 -0.96
C ALA A 24 -3.39 -2.85 0.39
N ALA A 25 -4.02 -2.12 1.32
CA ALA A 25 -3.49 -1.94 2.68
C ALA A 25 -3.39 -3.27 3.44
N VAL A 26 -4.38 -4.16 3.31
CA VAL A 26 -4.35 -5.50 3.93
C VAL A 26 -3.21 -6.34 3.36
N VAL A 27 -3.04 -6.37 2.04
CA VAL A 27 -1.93 -7.10 1.39
C VAL A 27 -0.57 -6.58 1.85
N HIS A 28 -0.41 -5.25 1.93
CA HIS A 28 0.80 -4.61 2.43
C HIS A 28 1.07 -5.01 3.89
N GLY A 29 0.07 -4.86 4.77
CA GLY A 29 0.17 -5.15 6.19
C GLY A 29 0.46 -6.63 6.45
N GLU A 30 -0.26 -7.54 5.81
CA GLU A 30 -0.06 -8.99 5.96
C GLU A 30 1.35 -9.41 5.52
N LEU A 31 1.86 -8.93 4.39
CA LEU A 31 3.20 -9.29 3.93
C LEU A 31 4.30 -8.78 4.87
N LEU A 32 4.13 -7.58 5.44
CA LEU A 32 5.04 -7.05 6.46
C LEU A 32 4.97 -7.83 7.77
N ALA A 33 3.78 -8.25 8.19
CA ALA A 33 3.59 -9.04 9.40
C ALA A 33 4.10 -10.48 9.24
N LEU A 34 3.87 -11.09 8.08
CA LEU A 34 4.25 -12.46 7.77
C LEU A 34 5.75 -12.65 7.58
N ARG A 35 6.41 -11.65 6.99
CA ARG A 35 7.81 -11.69 6.58
C ARG A 35 8.18 -13.01 5.87
N PRO A 36 7.51 -13.36 4.76
CA PRO A 36 7.65 -14.67 4.13
C PRO A 36 9.03 -14.96 3.52
N PHE A 37 9.86 -13.94 3.29
CA PHE A 37 11.19 -14.07 2.70
C PHE A 37 12.29 -13.81 3.74
N THR A 38 13.49 -14.35 3.51
CA THR A 38 14.65 -14.10 4.37
C THR A 38 15.05 -12.63 4.41
N SER A 39 14.94 -11.92 3.29
CA SER A 39 15.23 -10.48 3.14
C SER A 39 14.13 -9.77 2.35
N ASP A 40 14.19 -8.43 2.32
CA ASP A 40 13.43 -7.59 1.39
C ASP A 40 11.88 -7.62 1.48
N ASN A 41 11.33 -8.18 2.57
CA ASN A 41 9.88 -8.21 2.79
C ASN A 41 9.19 -6.86 2.64
N GLY A 42 9.83 -5.77 3.09
CA GLY A 42 9.27 -4.42 2.92
C GLY A 42 9.21 -3.95 1.47
N LEU A 43 10.18 -4.35 0.64
CA LEU A 43 10.15 -4.07 -0.80
C LEU A 43 9.03 -4.89 -1.46
N VAL A 44 8.95 -6.19 -1.14
CA VAL A 44 7.91 -7.07 -1.67
C VAL A 44 6.50 -6.61 -1.26
N ALA A 45 6.32 -6.17 -0.02
CA ALA A 45 5.02 -5.69 0.45
C ALA A 45 4.54 -4.44 -0.30
N ARG A 46 5.44 -3.45 -0.54
CA ARG A 46 5.11 -2.27 -1.37
C ARG A 46 4.86 -2.64 -2.84
N ALA A 47 5.61 -3.59 -3.39
CA ALA A 47 5.36 -4.07 -4.75
C ALA A 47 3.99 -4.75 -4.86
N ALA A 48 3.62 -5.58 -3.88
CA ALA A 48 2.33 -6.26 -3.84
C ALA A 48 1.17 -5.28 -3.65
N GLU A 49 1.31 -4.27 -2.78
CA GLU A 49 0.35 -3.16 -2.66
C GLU A 49 0.10 -2.52 -4.03
N ARG A 50 1.17 -2.16 -4.76
CA ARG A 50 1.07 -1.57 -6.09
C ARG A 50 0.38 -2.49 -7.10
N ILE A 51 0.68 -3.78 -7.08
CA ILE A 51 0.01 -4.77 -7.94
C ILE A 51 -1.50 -4.81 -7.66
N VAL A 52 -1.92 -4.74 -6.39
CA VAL A 52 -3.34 -4.68 -6.04
C VAL A 52 -3.97 -3.39 -6.54
N LEU A 53 -3.34 -2.22 -6.33
CA LEU A 53 -3.85 -0.93 -6.81
C LEU A 53 -4.03 -0.90 -8.34
N VAL A 54 -3.09 -1.50 -9.07
CA VAL A 54 -3.16 -1.65 -10.53
C VAL A 54 -4.28 -2.62 -10.93
N GLY A 55 -4.29 -3.82 -10.36
CA GLY A 55 -5.24 -4.88 -10.69
C GLY A 55 -6.69 -4.55 -10.33
N SER A 56 -6.90 -3.73 -9.30
CA SER A 56 -8.23 -3.25 -8.89
C SER A 56 -8.71 -2.03 -9.68
N GLY A 57 -7.89 -1.47 -10.56
CA GLY A 57 -8.20 -0.29 -11.35
C GLY A 57 -8.14 1.05 -10.60
N LEU A 58 -7.56 1.09 -9.40
CA LEU A 58 -7.39 2.34 -8.63
C LEU A 58 -6.21 3.16 -9.16
N ASP A 59 -5.13 2.50 -9.57
CA ASP A 59 -4.01 3.10 -10.30
C ASP A 59 -3.63 2.23 -11.51
N PRO A 60 -4.50 2.15 -12.55
CA PRO A 60 -4.35 1.19 -13.64
C PRO A 60 -3.13 1.46 -14.53
N LYS A 61 -2.54 2.65 -14.43
CA LYS A 61 -1.33 3.03 -15.17
C LYS A 61 -0.08 2.98 -14.32
N SER A 62 -0.20 2.64 -13.04
CA SER A 62 0.91 2.57 -12.11
C SER A 62 1.67 3.90 -12.04
N VAL A 63 0.96 5.01 -12.05
CA VAL A 63 1.56 6.36 -12.05
C VAL A 63 1.60 6.99 -10.67
N CYS A 64 0.91 6.42 -9.67
CA CYS A 64 0.88 6.90 -8.29
C CYS A 64 1.98 6.20 -7.45
N PRO A 65 3.07 6.91 -7.07
CA PRO A 65 4.10 6.35 -6.22
C PRO A 65 3.67 6.36 -4.74
N ALA A 66 2.89 5.37 -4.32
CA ALA A 66 2.48 5.22 -2.91
C ALA A 66 3.70 5.14 -1.95
N GLU A 67 4.81 4.55 -2.41
CA GLU A 67 6.07 4.48 -1.69
C GLU A 67 6.67 5.86 -1.35
N VAL A 68 6.49 6.86 -2.23
CA VAL A 68 6.88 8.25 -1.95
C VAL A 68 6.01 8.82 -0.85
N GLY A 69 4.70 8.56 -0.89
CA GLY A 69 3.79 8.97 0.18
C GLY A 69 4.11 8.34 1.54
N HIS A 70 4.48 7.06 1.59
CA HIS A 70 4.97 6.44 2.82
C HIS A 70 6.26 7.08 3.33
N ALA A 71 7.18 7.41 2.43
CA ALA A 71 8.43 8.09 2.78
C ALA A 71 8.16 9.50 3.33
N GLU A 72 7.26 10.27 2.71
CA GLU A 72 6.90 11.63 3.12
C GLU A 72 6.16 11.67 4.46
N LEU A 73 5.29 10.70 4.74
CA LEU A 73 4.66 10.55 6.07
C LEU A 73 5.66 10.18 7.18
N GLY A 74 6.84 9.70 6.80
CA GLY A 74 7.94 9.41 7.70
C GLY A 74 7.93 7.99 8.26
N ARG A 75 9.14 7.43 8.39
CA ARG A 75 9.37 6.06 8.86
C ARG A 75 8.74 5.76 10.21
N ALA A 76 8.80 6.70 11.16
CA ALA A 76 8.24 6.51 12.50
C ALA A 76 6.70 6.33 12.45
N ALA A 77 6.01 7.15 11.66
CA ALA A 77 4.57 7.06 11.51
C ALA A 77 4.14 5.78 10.76
N TYR A 78 4.92 5.37 9.76
CA TYR A 78 4.69 4.11 9.04
C TYR A 78 4.83 2.88 9.95
N LEU A 79 5.89 2.82 10.76
CA LEU A 79 6.09 1.72 11.70
C LEU A 79 5.04 1.72 12.82
N ALA A 80 4.68 2.88 13.37
CA ALA A 80 3.63 2.96 14.39
C ALA A 80 2.26 2.52 13.85
N ALA A 81 1.92 2.89 12.61
CA ALA A 81 0.70 2.43 11.97
C ALA A 81 0.72 0.90 11.72
N LEU A 82 1.87 0.36 11.31
CA LEU A 82 2.06 -1.09 11.15
C LEU A 82 1.94 -1.85 12.47
N ASP A 83 2.50 -1.33 13.56
CA ASP A 83 2.34 -1.92 14.90
C ASP A 83 0.85 -1.95 15.30
N GLY A 84 0.10 -0.89 14.96
CA GLY A 84 -1.35 -0.85 15.06
C GLY A 84 -2.03 -1.95 14.25
N TYR A 85 -1.64 -2.17 12.99
CA TYR A 85 -2.14 -3.27 12.18
C TYR A 85 -1.88 -4.63 12.82
N VAL A 86 -0.65 -4.87 13.27
CA VAL A 86 -0.20 -6.14 13.89
C VAL A 86 -0.96 -6.44 15.19
N SER A 87 -1.45 -5.43 15.89
CA SER A 87 -2.30 -5.62 17.08
C SER A 87 -3.61 -6.36 16.80
N GLY A 88 -4.09 -6.34 15.54
CA GLY A 88 -5.38 -6.91 15.15
C GLY A 88 -6.60 -6.20 15.72
N THR A 89 -6.41 -5.07 16.41
CA THR A 89 -7.53 -4.26 16.93
C THR A 89 -8.21 -3.49 15.79
N PRO A 90 -9.54 -3.27 15.86
CA PRO A 90 -10.24 -2.45 14.88
C PRO A 90 -9.62 -1.06 14.69
N GLU A 91 -9.22 -0.42 15.79
CA GLU A 91 -8.61 0.91 15.79
C GLU A 91 -7.23 0.89 15.12
N GLY A 92 -6.42 -0.12 15.42
CA GLY A 92 -5.10 -0.30 14.81
C GLY A 92 -5.17 -0.59 13.31
N MET A 93 -6.12 -1.44 12.89
CA MET A 93 -6.39 -1.69 11.48
C MET A 93 -6.87 -0.43 10.76
N ALA A 94 -7.77 0.34 11.37
CA ALA A 94 -8.26 1.59 10.81
C ALA A 94 -7.13 2.64 10.67
N ALA A 95 -6.24 2.74 11.67
CA ALA A 95 -5.09 3.63 11.62
C ALA A 95 -4.11 3.26 10.50
N TRP A 96 -3.87 1.96 10.28
CA TRP A 96 -3.05 1.47 9.17
C TRP A 96 -3.68 1.77 7.80
N ILE A 97 -4.96 1.46 7.62
CA ILE A 97 -5.67 1.73 6.36
C ILE A 97 -5.66 3.25 6.08
N ALA A 98 -5.85 4.09 7.10
CA ALA A 98 -5.75 5.53 6.97
C ALA A 98 -4.33 6.00 6.62
N HIS A 99 -3.29 5.36 7.14
CA HIS A 99 -1.90 5.64 6.77
C HIS A 99 -1.67 5.33 5.28
N CYS A 100 -2.04 4.14 4.81
CA CYS A 100 -1.96 3.77 3.38
C CYS A 100 -2.75 4.72 2.49
N GLY A 101 -3.96 5.12 2.90
CA GLY A 101 -4.77 6.10 2.18
C GLY A 101 -4.09 7.46 2.03
N LYS A 102 -3.46 7.95 3.10
CA LYS A 102 -2.67 9.19 3.06
C LYS A 102 -1.46 9.04 2.12
N ALA A 103 -0.77 7.90 2.17
CA ALA A 103 0.38 7.62 1.31
C ALA A 103 0.00 7.61 -0.17
N VAL A 104 -1.10 6.94 -0.54
CA VAL A 104 -1.63 6.96 -1.91
C VAL A 104 -2.04 8.37 -2.33
N ALA A 105 -2.70 9.13 -1.45
CA ALA A 105 -3.09 10.51 -1.76
C ALA A 105 -1.87 11.44 -1.95
N LEU A 106 -0.78 11.22 -1.21
CA LEU A 106 0.48 11.92 -1.37
C LEU A 106 1.16 11.55 -2.70
N GLY A 107 1.25 10.25 -3.00
CA GLY A 107 1.78 9.77 -4.28
C GLY A 107 1.04 10.38 -5.47
N ALA A 108 -0.29 10.43 -5.44
CA ALA A 108 -1.08 11.04 -6.51
C ALA A 108 -0.83 12.55 -6.68
N ARG A 109 -0.54 13.26 -5.58
CA ARG A 109 -0.15 14.68 -5.64
C ARG A 109 1.22 14.86 -6.28
N GLU A 110 2.18 14.00 -5.96
CA GLU A 110 3.50 14.02 -6.58
C GLU A 110 3.40 13.82 -8.11
N SER A 111 2.61 12.85 -8.56
CA SER A 111 2.37 12.63 -10.00
C SER A 111 1.75 13.86 -10.67
N THR A 112 0.79 14.51 -9.99
CA THR A 112 0.19 15.76 -10.47
C THR A 112 1.25 16.86 -10.60
N ALA A 113 2.09 17.05 -9.57
CA ALA A 113 3.14 18.06 -9.56
C ALA A 113 4.15 17.87 -10.70
N VAL A 114 4.53 16.63 -11.00
CA VAL A 114 5.40 16.29 -12.14
C VAL A 114 4.72 16.66 -13.47
N CYS A 115 3.46 16.28 -13.66
CA CYS A 115 2.71 16.62 -14.88
C CYS A 115 2.61 18.13 -15.09
N GLU A 116 2.31 18.90 -14.04
CA GLU A 116 2.25 20.36 -14.11
C GLU A 116 3.61 20.99 -14.41
N ALA A 117 4.70 20.46 -13.83
CA ALA A 117 6.05 20.93 -14.10
C ALA A 117 6.44 20.70 -15.57
N LEU A 118 6.09 19.55 -16.13
CA LEU A 118 6.29 19.24 -17.54
C LEU A 118 5.50 20.18 -18.46
N GLN A 119 4.23 20.46 -18.13
CA GLN A 119 3.40 21.39 -18.89
C GLN A 119 3.96 22.82 -18.89
N ARG A 120 4.46 23.30 -17.75
CA ARG A 120 5.08 24.62 -17.64
C ARG A 120 6.41 24.73 -18.40
N GLY A 121 7.21 23.65 -18.44
CA GLY A 121 8.47 23.62 -19.17
C GLY A 121 8.32 23.42 -20.69
N ALA A 122 7.14 23.00 -21.15
CA ALA A 122 6.81 22.84 -22.57
C ALA A 122 6.16 24.10 -23.19
N ALA A 123 5.77 25.07 -22.36
CA ALA A 123 5.24 26.37 -22.77
C ALA A 123 6.37 27.41 -22.96
#